data_AF-A0A1W9RQY3-F1
#
_entry.id   AF-A0A1W9RQY3-F1
#
_cell.length_a   1.000
_cell.length_b   1.000
_cell.length_c   1.000
_cell.angle_alpha   90.00
_cell.angle_beta   90.00
_cell.angle_gamma   90.00
#
_symmetry.space_group_name_H-M   'P 1'
#
loop_
_entity.id
_entity.type
_entity.pdbx_description
1 polymer ?
#
loop_
_entity_poly.entity_id
_entity_poly.type
_entity_poly.pdbx_seq_one_letter_code
_entity_poly.pdbx_strand_id
1 'polypeptide(L)'
;MIKRYLERFILEDLKEKMVFIAGPRQVGKTTFAQEIGEKFFPNRYLYLNWDNREDRKIIISNTFRAGKDLFIFDEIHKYKSRFKMLITGSARLDIYRKGGDSLLGRYYYYKLHPLSLNELLGKEIKFTPFEET
;
A
#
# COMPACT_ATOMS: atom_id res chain seq x y z
N MET A 1 12.15 -11.19 10.65
CA MET A 1 10.80 -11.09 10.06
C MET A 1 10.79 -11.89 8.76
N ILE A 2 9.65 -12.42 8.32
CA ILE A 2 9.57 -13.23 7.08
C ILE A 2 9.51 -12.29 5.88
N LYS A 3 10.48 -12.42 4.96
CA LYS A 3 10.52 -11.63 3.72
C LYS A 3 9.31 -11.94 2.83
N ARG A 4 8.52 -10.92 2.50
CA ARG A 4 7.36 -11.07 1.61
C ARG A 4 7.78 -11.17 0.15
N TYR A 5 7.10 -12.03 -0.63
CA TYR A 5 7.42 -12.24 -2.05
C TYR A 5 7.27 -10.99 -2.94
N LEU A 6 6.44 -10.02 -2.51
CA LEU A 6 6.21 -8.76 -3.22
C LEU A 6 7.24 -7.67 -2.92
N GLU A 7 8.14 -7.87 -1.93
CA GLU A 7 9.07 -6.83 -1.44
C GLU A 7 9.86 -6.18 -2.59
N ARG A 8 10.51 -7.00 -3.42
CA ARG A 8 11.35 -6.50 -4.52
C ARG A 8 10.55 -5.67 -5.53
N PHE A 9 9.38 -6.14 -5.92
CA PHE A 9 8.57 -5.50 -6.96
C PHE A 9 8.00 -4.17 -6.49
N ILE A 10 7.53 -4.12 -5.24
CA ILE A 10 7.04 -2.88 -4.62
C ILE A 10 8.14 -1.84 -4.53
N LEU A 11 9.37 -2.22 -4.18
CA LEU A 11 10.49 -1.29 -4.08
C LEU A 11 10.90 -0.69 -5.43
N GLU A 12 10.85 -1.48 -6.50
CA GLU A 12 11.11 -0.97 -7.85
C GLU A 12 9.99 0.00 -8.28
N ASP A 13 8.74 -0.40 -8.08
CA ASP A 13 7.58 0.40 -8.49
C ASP A 13 7.43 1.71 -7.71
N LEU A 14 7.82 1.72 -6.44
CA LEU A 14 7.83 2.92 -5.59
C LEU A 14 8.75 4.04 -6.14
N LYS A 15 9.73 3.71 -6.99
CA LYS A 15 10.60 4.73 -7.64
C LYS A 15 9.84 5.52 -8.71
N GLU A 16 8.82 4.92 -9.30
CA GLU A 16 8.10 5.46 -10.45
C GLU A 16 6.75 6.07 -10.02
N LYS A 17 5.99 5.33 -9.20
CA LYS A 17 4.59 5.63 -8.91
C LYS A 17 4.20 5.26 -7.49
N MET A 18 3.03 5.73 -7.09
CA MET A 18 2.41 5.31 -5.83
C MET A 18 2.10 3.81 -5.87
N VAL A 19 2.21 3.14 -4.73
CA VAL A 19 1.88 1.71 -4.62
C VAL A 19 0.72 1.51 -3.64
N PHE A 20 -0.29 0.76 -4.07
CA PHE A 20 -1.41 0.33 -3.23
C PHE A 20 -1.25 -1.15 -2.89
N ILE A 21 -1.28 -1.46 -1.59
CA ILE A 21 -1.26 -2.85 -1.10
C ILE A 21 -2.64 -3.17 -0.53
N ALA A 22 -3.35 -4.07 -1.19
CA ALA A 22 -4.65 -4.58 -0.75
C ALA A 22 -4.58 -6.06 -0.40
N GLY A 23 -5.59 -6.60 0.27
CA GLY A 23 -5.62 -8.02 0.63
C GLY A 23 -6.55 -8.32 1.81
N PRO A 24 -6.83 -9.60 2.10
CA PRO A 24 -7.70 -10.00 3.20
C PRO A 24 -7.25 -9.44 4.55
N ARG A 25 -8.16 -9.39 5.53
CA ARG A 25 -7.78 -9.00 6.90
C ARG A 25 -6.72 -9.97 7.44
N GLN A 26 -5.84 -9.48 8.30
CA GLN A 26 -4.82 -10.27 9.02
C GLN A 26 -3.75 -10.95 8.16
N VAL A 27 -3.57 -10.58 6.89
CA VAL A 27 -2.50 -11.12 6.03
C VAL A 27 -1.14 -10.43 6.20
N GLY A 28 -1.02 -9.49 7.15
CA GLY A 28 0.22 -8.78 7.45
C GLY A 28 0.49 -7.53 6.62
N LYS A 29 -0.54 -6.87 6.06
CA LYS A 29 -0.36 -5.66 5.23
C LYS A 29 0.34 -4.53 5.98
N THR A 30 -0.17 -4.17 7.15
CA THR A 30 0.40 -3.10 8.01
C THR A 30 1.84 -3.43 8.39
N THR A 31 2.10 -4.67 8.82
CA THR A 31 3.44 -5.14 9.16
C THR A 31 4.39 -5.03 7.98
N PHE A 32 3.97 -5.48 6.80
CA PHE A 32 4.79 -5.44 5.60
C PHE A 32 5.09 -4.00 5.15
N ALA A 33 4.11 -3.09 5.23
CA ALA A 33 4.34 -1.68 4.90
C ALA A 33 5.34 -1.02 5.86
N GLN A 34 5.20 -1.24 7.17
CA GLN A 34 6.14 -0.74 8.17
C GLN A 34 7.54 -1.34 7.98
N GLU A 35 7.64 -2.65 7.70
CA GLU A 35 8.92 -3.32 7.40
C GLU A 35 9.63 -2.68 6.20
N ILE A 36 8.91 -2.34 5.13
CA ILE A 36 9.49 -1.62 3.98
C ILE A 36 10.07 -0.27 4.42
N GLY A 37 9.31 0.51 5.20
CA GLY A 37 9.75 1.80 5.71
C GLY A 37 11.01 1.70 6.58
N GLU A 38 11.00 0.77 7.53
CA GLU A 38 12.11 0.54 8.46
C GLU A 38 13.38 0.07 7.74
N LYS A 39 13.25 -0.88 6.82
CA LYS A 39 14.40 -1.54 6.18
C LYS A 39 15.02 -0.73 5.05
N PHE A 40 14.20 -0.04 4.24
CA PHE A 40 14.66 0.63 3.02
C PHE A 40 14.66 2.16 3.11
N PHE A 41 13.90 2.73 4.04
CA PHE A 41 13.80 4.17 4.24
C PHE A 41 14.07 4.60 5.70
N PRO A 42 15.14 4.09 6.35
CA PRO A 42 15.38 4.34 7.77
C PRO A 42 15.46 5.85 8.04
N ASN A 43 14.69 6.32 9.03
CA ASN A 43 14.50 7.73 9.38
C ASN A 43 13.94 8.65 8.27
N ARG A 44 13.72 8.13 7.06
CA ARG A 44 13.22 8.85 5.88
C ARG A 44 11.79 8.45 5.51
N TYR A 45 11.12 7.61 6.30
CA TYR A 45 9.70 7.34 6.14
C TYR A 45 8.83 8.00 7.23
N LEU A 46 7.55 8.16 6.92
CA LEU A 46 6.49 8.53 7.87
C LEU A 46 5.31 7.57 7.69
N TYR A 47 4.92 6.93 8.79
CA TYR A 47 3.73 6.08 8.86
C TYR A 47 2.61 6.81 9.59
N LEU A 48 1.42 6.82 9.00
CA LEU A 48 0.22 7.44 9.55
C LEU A 48 -0.97 6.49 9.41
N ASN A 49 -1.67 6.21 10.50
CA ASN A 49 -2.83 5.32 10.50
C ASN A 49 -4.13 6.11 10.71
N TRP A 50 -5.12 5.89 9.84
CA TRP A 50 -6.39 6.63 9.89
C TRP A 50 -7.25 6.37 11.15
N ASP A 51 -7.06 5.25 11.84
CA ASP A 51 -7.77 5.01 13.10
C ASP A 51 -7.18 5.84 14.26
N ASN A 52 -5.93 6.30 14.15
CA ASN A 52 -5.31 7.18 15.12
C ASN A 52 -5.79 8.64 14.94
N ARG A 53 -6.28 9.26 16.02
CA ARG A 53 -6.83 10.62 15.98
C ARG A 53 -5.81 11.69 15.60
N GLU A 54 -4.57 11.57 16.07
CA GLU A 54 -3.52 12.55 15.78
C GLU A 54 -3.00 12.39 14.37
N ASP A 55 -2.79 11.15 13.92
CA ASP A 55 -2.40 10.86 12.53
C ASP A 55 -3.44 11.39 11.55
N ARG A 56 -4.75 11.22 11.84
CA ARG A 56 -5.82 11.81 11.02
C ARG A 56 -5.69 13.31 10.87
N LYS A 57 -5.35 14.04 11.95
CA LYS A 57 -5.16 15.49 11.86
C LYS A 57 -4.04 15.79 10.87
N ILE A 58 -2.89 15.12 10.99
CA ILE A 58 -1.72 15.28 10.11
C ILE A 58 -2.09 15.00 8.64
N ILE A 59 -2.85 13.93 8.39
CA ILE A 59 -3.31 13.57 7.05
C ILE A 59 -4.22 14.66 6.47
N ILE A 60 -5.22 15.10 7.23
CA ILE A 60 -6.22 16.10 6.79
C ILE A 60 -5.56 17.47 6.55
N SER A 61 -4.68 17.89 7.46
CA SER A 61 -4.00 19.19 7.36
C SER A 61 -2.87 19.19 6.34
N ASN A 62 -2.51 18.03 5.77
CA ASN A 62 -1.40 17.86 4.83
C ASN A 62 -0.07 18.42 5.41
N THR A 63 0.10 18.32 6.74
CA THR A 63 1.26 18.87 7.47
C THR A 63 2.40 17.85 7.64
N PHE A 64 2.36 16.75 6.89
CA PHE A 64 3.49 15.82 6.86
C PHE A 64 4.73 16.55 6.30
N ARG A 65 5.83 16.49 7.04
CA ARG A 65 7.00 17.37 6.87
C ARG A 65 7.75 17.10 5.56
N ALA A 66 8.32 18.16 4.98
CA ALA A 66 9.39 18.05 3.98
C ALA A 66 10.59 17.29 4.59
N GLY A 67 11.21 16.39 3.82
CA GLY A 67 12.36 15.57 4.26
C GLY A 67 12.07 14.10 4.51
N LYS A 68 10.88 13.61 4.13
CA LYS A 68 10.56 12.18 4.07
C LYS A 68 10.42 11.76 2.61
N ASP A 69 10.97 10.61 2.29
CA ASP A 69 10.97 10.02 0.94
C ASP A 69 9.83 9.03 0.76
N LEU A 70 9.33 8.45 1.86
CA LEU A 70 8.21 7.51 1.84
C LEU A 70 7.14 7.92 2.85
N PHE A 71 5.91 8.02 2.38
CA PHE A 71 4.72 8.22 3.21
C PHE A 71 3.85 6.97 3.12
N ILE A 72 3.56 6.36 4.27
CA ILE A 72 2.71 5.17 4.38
C ILE A 72 1.41 5.58 5.07
N PHE A 73 0.30 5.45 4.35
CA PHE A 73 -1.03 5.73 4.88
C PHE A 73 -1.79 4.43 5.09
N ASP A 74 -1.98 4.04 6.35
CA ASP A 74 -2.73 2.83 6.71
C ASP A 74 -4.20 3.15 6.98
N GLU A 75 -5.09 2.23 6.60
CA GLU A 75 -6.55 2.33 6.76
C GLU A 75 -7.17 3.61 6.14
N ILE A 76 -6.47 4.30 5.24
CA ILE A 76 -6.89 5.59 4.65
C ILE A 76 -8.22 5.53 3.89
N HIS A 77 -8.66 4.34 3.48
CA HIS A 77 -9.96 4.13 2.85
C HIS A 77 -11.14 4.60 3.73
N LYS A 78 -10.97 4.69 5.05
CA LYS A 78 -11.96 5.21 6.01
C LYS A 78 -12.14 6.74 5.96
N TYR A 79 -11.21 7.48 5.35
CA TYR A 79 -11.31 8.93 5.18
C TYR A 79 -12.55 9.37 4.38
N LYS A 80 -13.03 8.52 3.48
CA LYS A 80 -14.21 8.78 2.63
C LYS A 80 -15.54 9.00 3.37
N SER A 81 -15.63 8.75 4.68
CA SER A 81 -16.92 8.85 5.40
C SER A 81 -17.48 10.28 5.56
N ARG A 82 -16.75 11.34 5.17
CA ARG A 82 -17.20 12.75 5.36
C ARG A 82 -17.35 13.62 4.10
N PHE A 83 -16.98 13.15 2.91
CA PHE A 83 -17.15 13.89 1.64
C PHE A 83 -17.52 12.92 0.50
N LYS A 84 -18.34 13.38 -0.46
CA LYS A 84 -18.66 12.60 -1.66
C LYS A 84 -17.42 12.53 -2.56
N MET A 85 -16.71 11.40 -2.53
CA MET A 85 -15.54 11.12 -3.37
C MET A 85 -15.71 9.79 -4.12
N LEU A 86 -15.51 9.82 -5.42
CA LEU A 86 -15.42 8.66 -6.32
C LEU A 86 -13.94 8.19 -6.35
N ILE A 87 -13.65 6.90 -6.12
CA ILE A 87 -12.29 6.28 -6.17
C ILE A 87 -12.47 4.78 -6.49
N THR A 88 -11.55 4.16 -7.23
CA THR A 88 -11.57 2.75 -7.64
C THR A 88 -10.33 1.91 -7.14
N GLY A 89 -10.45 0.76 -6.40
CA GLY A 89 -9.48 -0.40 -6.21
C GLY A 89 -9.99 -1.68 -5.45
N SER A 90 -9.83 -2.97 -5.86
CA SER A 90 -10.76 -4.15 -5.62
C SER A 90 -10.63 -5.05 -4.35
N ALA A 91 -11.74 -5.59 -3.81
CA ALA A 91 -12.10 -6.98 -4.15
C ALA A 91 -13.38 -7.10 -5.00
N ARG A 92 -14.01 -5.97 -5.33
CA ARG A 92 -14.97 -5.82 -6.43
C ARG A 92 -14.77 -4.44 -7.03
N LEU A 93 -13.92 -4.34 -8.03
CA LEU A 93 -13.71 -3.07 -8.76
C LEU A 93 -14.22 -3.04 -10.17
N ASP A 94 -14.70 -4.17 -10.66
CA ASP A 94 -15.34 -4.24 -11.96
C ASP A 94 -16.66 -3.44 -12.03
N ILE A 95 -17.20 -2.99 -10.88
CA ILE A 95 -18.41 -2.15 -10.79
C ILE A 95 -18.10 -0.64 -10.96
N TYR A 96 -16.82 -0.24 -11.06
CA TYR A 96 -16.41 1.17 -11.14
C TYR A 96 -16.25 1.72 -12.57
N ARG A 97 -16.89 1.10 -13.56
CA ARG A 97 -17.00 1.67 -14.92
C ARG A 97 -18.14 2.70 -14.95
N LYS A 98 -17.88 3.93 -14.51
CA LYS A 98 -18.43 5.19 -15.04
C LYS A 98 -18.20 6.35 -14.06
N GLY A 99 -17.11 7.09 -14.27
CA GLY A 99 -16.98 8.45 -13.73
C GLY A 99 -15.54 8.94 -13.47
N GLY A 100 -14.74 9.12 -14.53
CA GLY A 100 -13.86 10.29 -14.70
C GLY A 100 -12.81 10.70 -13.64
N ASP A 101 -11.93 9.83 -13.15
CA ASP A 101 -11.01 10.22 -12.05
C ASP A 101 -9.49 10.23 -12.38
N SER A 102 -8.83 11.24 -11.79
CA SER A 102 -7.48 11.80 -11.96
C SER A 102 -6.27 10.91 -11.61
N LEU A 103 -6.52 9.69 -11.13
CA LEU A 103 -5.50 8.76 -10.62
C LEU A 103 -5.19 7.59 -11.56
N LEU A 104 -5.94 7.46 -12.65
CA LEU A 104 -5.71 6.45 -13.69
C LEU A 104 -4.26 6.54 -14.21
N GLY A 105 -3.52 5.43 -14.09
CA GLY A 105 -2.13 5.30 -14.54
C GLY A 105 -1.06 5.88 -13.60
N ARG A 106 -1.44 6.46 -12.44
CA ARG A 106 -0.50 7.07 -11.48
C ARG A 106 -0.14 6.17 -10.29
N TYR A 107 -0.60 4.93 -10.29
CA TYR A 107 -0.32 3.96 -9.23
C TYR A 107 -0.16 2.53 -9.74
N TYR A 108 0.56 1.71 -8.98
CA TYR A 108 0.58 0.25 -9.08
C TYR A 108 -0.25 -0.38 -7.98
N TYR A 109 -0.97 -1.46 -8.31
CA TYR A 109 -1.88 -2.15 -7.41
C TYR A 109 -1.41 -3.58 -7.14
N TYR A 110 -1.09 -3.87 -5.89
CA TYR A 110 -0.66 -5.17 -5.43
C TYR A 110 -1.69 -5.79 -4.49
N LYS A 111 -2.00 -7.07 -4.71
CA LYS A 111 -2.79 -7.87 -3.79
C LYS A 111 -1.85 -8.74 -2.94
N LEU A 112 -1.72 -8.41 -1.67
CA LEU A 112 -1.01 -9.23 -0.69
C LEU A 112 -1.89 -10.41 -0.26
N HIS A 113 -1.32 -11.60 -0.39
CA HIS A 113 -1.95 -12.86 0.02
C HIS A 113 -1.45 -13.28 1.41
N PRO A 114 -2.14 -14.21 2.11
CA PRO A 114 -1.60 -14.86 3.30
C PRO A 114 -0.18 -15.42 3.06
N LEU A 115 0.55 -15.68 4.14
CA LEU A 115 1.89 -16.28 4.04
C LEU A 115 1.80 -17.63 3.31
N SER A 116 2.61 -17.75 2.27
CA SER A 116 2.78 -18.99 1.54
C SER A 116 3.73 -19.95 2.27
N LEU A 117 3.62 -21.24 1.97
CA LEU A 117 4.55 -22.24 2.53
C LEU A 117 6.01 -21.94 2.16
N ASN A 118 6.27 -21.45 0.95
CA ASN A 118 7.61 -21.10 0.52
C ASN A 118 8.16 -19.90 1.31
N GLU A 119 7.34 -18.88 1.61
CA GLU A 119 7.73 -17.78 2.51
C GLU A 119 8.07 -18.29 3.92
N LEU A 120 7.28 -19.22 4.45
CA LEU A 120 7.53 -19.83 5.77
C LEU A 120 8.81 -20.67 5.79
N LEU A 121 9.10 -21.37 4.69
CA LEU A 121 10.29 -22.21 4.54
C LEU A 121 11.53 -21.43 4.08
N GLY A 122 11.42 -20.11 3.88
CA GLY A 122 12.52 -19.28 3.35
C GLY A 122 12.96 -19.66 1.93
N LYS A 123 12.11 -20.35 1.17
CA LYS A 123 12.40 -20.75 -0.21
C LYS A 123 12.07 -19.61 -1.16
N GLU A 124 12.90 -19.45 -2.19
CA GLU A 124 12.61 -18.49 -3.25
C GLU A 124 11.32 -18.84 -3.99
N ILE A 125 10.50 -17.82 -4.22
CA ILE A 125 9.27 -17.93 -4.98
C ILE A 125 9.56 -17.39 -6.38
N LYS A 126 9.44 -18.26 -7.38
CA LYS A 126 9.42 -17.86 -8.79
C LYS A 126 8.05 -17.27 -9.08
N PHE A 127 7.95 -15.94 -8.95
CA PHE A 127 6.73 -15.20 -9.21
C PHE A 127 7.08 -13.86 -9.83
N THR A 128 6.41 -13.52 -10.92
CA THR A 128 6.45 -12.18 -11.52
C THR A 128 5.03 -11.62 -11.50
N PRO A 129 4.78 -10.51 -10.79
CA PRO A 129 3.50 -9.83 -10.86
C PRO A 129 3.28 -9.24 -12.26
N PHE A 130 2.02 -9.23 -12.71
CA PHE A 130 1.58 -8.66 -13.99
C PHE A 130 2.08 -9.36 -15.26
N GLU A 131 2.63 -10.57 -15.16
CA GLU A 131 2.80 -11.42 -16.35
C GLU A 131 1.42 -11.78 -16.92
N GLU A 132 1.16 -11.34 -18.15
CA GLU A 132 0.01 -11.82 -18.93
C GLU A 132 0.18 -13.32 -19.16
N THR A 133 -0.89 -14.07 -18.88
CA THR A 133 -0.97 -15.52 -19.17
C THR A 133 -1.40 -15.74 -20.61
#